data_AF-A0A1F4QRL6-F1
#
_entry.id   AF-A0A1F4QRL6-F1
#
_cell.length_a   1.000
_cell.length_b   1.000
_cell.length_c   1.000
_cell.angle_alpha   90.00
_cell.angle_beta   90.00
_cell.angle_gamma   90.00
#
_symmetry.space_group_name_H-M   'P 1'
#
loop_
_entity.id
_entity.type
_entity.pdbx_description
1 polymer ?
#
loop_
_entity_poly.entity_id
_entity_poly.type
_entity_poly.pdbx_seq_one_letter_code
_entity_poly.pdbx_strand_id
1 'polypeptide(L)' 'MDAKAREEVQAAVQALDEALGGLINFMMTLRPTLRNEIMQICGHHIETARQAKERLESLLQD' A
#
# COMPACT_ATOMS: atom_id res chain seq x y z
N MET A 1 -0.43 21.26 -8.62
CA MET A 1 0.03 21.08 -7.23
C MET A 1 1.30 21.90 -7.00
N ASP A 2 1.52 22.48 -5.82
CA ASP A 2 2.80 23.16 -5.53
C ASP A 2 3.93 22.15 -5.28
N ALA A 3 5.19 22.61 -5.32
CA ALA A 3 6.35 21.73 -5.23
C ALA A 3 6.44 20.96 -3.91
N LYS A 4 6.02 21.57 -2.80
CA LYS A 4 6.06 20.95 -1.47
C LYS A 4 4.97 19.89 -1.33
N ALA A 5 3.76 20.19 -1.77
CA ALA A 5 2.68 19.22 -1.81
C ALA A 5 3.01 18.02 -2.70
N ARG A 6 3.71 18.24 -3.84
CA ARG A 6 4.19 17.15 -4.70
C ARG A 6 5.20 16.25 -4.00
N GLU A 7 6.15 16.84 -3.27
CA GLU A 7 7.15 16.10 -2.49
C GLU A 7 6.49 15.30 -1.35
N GLU A 8 5.54 15.89 -0.62
CA GLU A 8 4.80 15.20 0.45
C GLU A 8 3.96 14.04 -0.09
N VAL A 9 3.28 14.22 -1.22
CA VAL A 9 2.51 13.14 -1.88
C VAL A 9 3.45 12.04 -2.37
N GLN A 10 4.61 12.38 -2.93
CA GLN A 10 5.60 11.40 -3.37
C GLN A 10 6.16 10.58 -2.18
N ALA A 11 6.46 11.24 -1.07
CA ALA A 11 6.87 10.56 0.16
C ALA A 11 5.77 9.63 0.71
N ALA A 12 4.51 10.06 0.67
CA ALA A 12 3.38 9.24 1.09
C ALA A 12 3.18 8.01 0.21
N VAL A 13 3.31 8.14 -1.12
CA VAL A 13 3.27 7.01 -2.07
C VAL A 13 4.37 6.01 -1.77
N GLN A 14 5.61 6.48 -1.57
CA GLN A 14 6.74 5.62 -1.27
C GLN A 14 6.56 4.87 0.06
N ALA A 15 6.09 5.55 1.10
CA ALA A 15 5.80 4.93 2.39
C ALA A 15 4.72 3.85 2.29
N LEU A 16 3.67 4.08 1.49
CA LEU A 16 2.62 3.08 1.24
C LEU A 16 3.17 1.87 0.46
N ASP A 17 4.02 2.10 -0.53
CA ASP A 17 4.62 1.02 -1.32
C ASP A 17 5.53 0.12 -0.48
N GLU A 18 6.41 0.72 0.34
CA GLU A 18 7.28 -0.01 1.25
C GLU A 18 6.48 -0.81 2.28
N ALA A 19 5.44 -0.21 2.87
CA ALA A 19 4.59 -0.88 3.86
C ALA A 19 3.80 -2.04 3.24
N LEU A 20 3.18 -1.84 2.07
CA LEU A 20 2.44 -2.89 1.36
C LEU A 20 3.37 -4.03 0.91
N GLY A 21 4.54 -3.68 0.36
CA GLY A 21 5.55 -4.66 -0.02
C GLY A 21 6.05 -5.48 1.17
N GLY A 22 6.37 -4.82 2.28
CA GLY A 22 6.76 -5.49 3.53
C GLY A 22 5.69 -6.43 4.07
N LEU A 23 4.43 -5.99 4.06
CA LEU A 23 3.30 -6.80 4.51
C LEU A 23 3.08 -8.03 3.62
N ILE A 24 3.11 -7.87 2.30
CA ILE A 24 2.98 -8.98 1.35
C ILE A 24 4.12 -9.98 1.53
N ASN A 25 5.36 -9.50 1.65
CA ASN A 25 6.52 -10.35 1.89
C ASN A 25 6.39 -11.12 3.19
N PHE A 26 5.97 -10.46 4.27
CA PHE A 26 5.68 -11.12 5.55
C PHE A 26 4.61 -12.22 5.39
N MET A 27 3.49 -11.92 4.72
CA MET A 27 2.42 -12.90 4.48
C MET A 27 2.89 -14.12 3.69
N MET A 28 3.87 -13.96 2.78
CA MET A 28 4.45 -15.08 2.04
C MET A 28 5.30 -16.01 2.91
N THR A 29 5.80 -15.54 4.06
CA THR A 29 6.53 -16.38 5.03
C THR A 29 5.62 -17.23 5.93
N LEU A 30 4.31 -16.92 5.95
CA LEU A 30 3.35 -17.59 6.82
C LEU A 30 2.90 -18.93 6.23
N ARG A 31 2.49 -19.83 7.12
CA ARG A 31 1.82 -21.07 6.71
C ARG A 31 0.53 -20.74 5.93
N PRO A 32 0.15 -21.53 4.91
CA PRO A 32 -1.00 -21.22 4.06
C PRO A 32 -2.30 -20.94 4.82
N THR A 33 -2.60 -21.72 5.87
CA THR A 33 -3.82 -21.54 6.66
C THR A 33 -3.88 -20.17 7.34
N LEU A 34 -2.81 -19.80 8.06
CA LEU A 34 -2.74 -18.51 8.75
C LEU A 34 -2.72 -17.34 7.76
N ARG A 35 -2.02 -17.48 6.64
CA ARG A 35 -2.02 -16.48 5.56
C ARG A 35 -3.44 -16.25 5.04
N ASN A 36 -4.21 -17.32 4.82
CA ASN A 36 -5.57 -17.22 4.31
C ASN A 36 -6.52 -16.55 5.32
N GLU A 37 -6.40 -16.88 6.61
CA GLU A 37 -7.15 -16.23 7.69
C GLU A 37 -6.84 -14.73 7.75
N ILE A 38 -5.56 -14.36 7.71
CA ILE A 38 -5.13 -12.95 7.67
C ILE A 38 -5.66 -12.26 6.41
N MET A 39 -5.58 -12.90 5.24
CA MET A 39 -6.13 -12.32 4.00
C MET A 39 -7.65 -12.18 4.04
N GLN A 40 -8.37 -13.07 4.71
CA GLN A 40 -9.82 -12.93 4.91
C GLN A 40 -10.17 -11.71 5.76
N ILE A 41 -9.38 -11.45 6.81
CA ILE A 41 -9.62 -10.34 7.74
C ILE A 41 -9.11 -9.01 7.16
N CYS A 42 -7.91 -9.03 6.59
CA CYS A 42 -7.16 -7.83 6.22
C CYS A 42 -7.18 -7.55 4.71
N GLY A 43 -7.64 -8.47 3.86
CA GLY A 43 -7.57 -8.34 2.41
C GLY A 43 -8.25 -7.07 1.89
N HIS A 44 -9.41 -6.70 2.45
CA HIS A 44 -10.09 -5.45 2.08
C HIS A 44 -9.29 -4.20 2.48
N HIS A 45 -8.59 -4.23 3.61
CA HIS A 45 -7.74 -3.12 4.05
C HIS A 45 -6.49 -2.98 3.16
N ILE A 46 -5.89 -4.10 2.77
CA ILE A 46 -4.74 -4.14 1.85
C ILE A 46 -5.16 -3.57 0.48
N GLU A 47 -6.31 -4.00 -0.04
CA GLU A 47 -6.85 -3.50 -1.30
C GLU A 47 -7.17 -2.00 -1.23
N THR A 48 -7.77 -1.54 -0.13
CA THR A 48 -8.06 -0.11 0.08
C THR A 48 -6.78 0.72 0.12
N ALA A 49 -5.74 0.24 0.80
CA ALA A 49 -4.44 0.91 0.84
C ALA A 49 -3.77 0.93 -0.54
N ARG A 50 -3.88 -0.14 -1.33
CA ARG A 50 -3.40 -0.17 -2.72
C ARG A 50 -4.12 0.88 -3.58
N GLN A 51 -5.44 0.93 -3.52
CA GLN A 51 -6.23 1.93 -4.26
C GLN A 51 -5.92 3.37 -3.83
N ALA A 52 -5.68 3.59 -2.54
CA ALA A 52 -5.27 4.91 -2.04
C ALA A 52 -3.91 5.32 -2.61
N LYS A 53 -2.94 4.40 -2.64
CA LYS A 53 -1.63 4.62 -3.27
C LYS A 53 -1.80 4.97 -4.76
N GLU A 54 -2.57 4.20 -5.52
CA GLU A 54 -2.81 4.44 -6.95
C GLU A 54 -3.42 5.82 -7.22
N ARG A 55 -4.36 6.27 -6.37
CA ARG A 55 -4.94 7.62 -6.45
C ARG A 55 -3.93 8.72 -6.13
N LEU A 56 -3.04 8.51 -5.18
CA LEU A 56 -1.96 9.47 -4.88
C LEU A 56 -0.95 9.51 -6.03
N GLU A 57 -0.64 8.37 -6.65
CA GLU A 57 0.22 8.30 -7.84
C GLU A 57 -0.39 9.05 -9.03
N SER A 58 -1.70 8.93 -9.28
CA SER A 58 -2.35 9.68 -10.36
C SER A 58 -2.26 11.19 -10.14
N LEU A 59 -2.39 11.66 -8.88
CA LEU A 59 -2.23 13.07 -8.54
C LEU A 59 -0.81 13.62 -8.78
N LEU A 60 0.21 12.76 -8.87
CA LEU A 60 1.57 13.15 -9.23
C LEU A 60 1.77 13.23 -10.75
N GLN A 61 0.94 12.55 -11.53
CA GLN A 61 1.02 12.50 -13.00
C GLN A 61 0.24 13.66 -13.65
N ASP A 62 -0.78 14.18 -12.96
CA ASP A 62 -1.50 15.42 -13.30
C ASP A 62 -0.71 16.70 -12.92
#